data_AF-A0A9D2AK46-F1
#
_entry.id   AF-A0A9D2AK46-F1
#
_cell.length_a   1.000
_cell.length_b   1.000
_cell.length_c   1.000
_cell.angle_alpha   90.00
_cell.angle_beta   90.00
_cell.angle_gamma   90.00
#
_symmetry.space_group_name_H-M   'P 1'
#
loop_
_entity.id
_entity.type
_entity.pdbx_description
1 polymer ?
#
loop_
_entity_poly.entity_id
_entity_poly.type
_entity_poly.pdbx_seq_one_letter_code
_entity_poly.pdbx_strand_id
1 'polypeptide(L)' 'MFKRECLKRIETSSIKQLQDVVQKYVHWFNYERISLNKNGLTPIEYRNQSIN' A
#
# COMPACT_ATOMS: atom_id res chain seq x y z
N MET A 1 3.91 -10.01 2.31
CA MET A 1 5.13 -9.42 2.91
C MET A 1 5.15 -7.94 2.56
N PHE A 2 5.04 -7.03 3.54
CA PHE A 2 5.15 -5.59 3.29
C PHE A 2 6.40 -5.34 2.45
N LYS A 3 6.28 -4.62 1.32
CA LYS A 3 7.46 -4.25 0.53
C LYS A 3 8.41 -3.51 1.48
N ARG A 4 9.63 -4.06 1.64
CA ARG A 4 10.67 -3.62 2.57
C ARG A 4 10.97 -2.11 2.54
N GLU A 5 10.55 -1.41 1.50
CA GLU A 5 10.79 0.01 1.27
C GLU A 5 9.98 0.95 2.18
N CYS A 6 8.78 0.56 2.63
CA CYS A 6 7.92 1.50 3.37
C CYS A 6 8.10 1.45 4.90
N LEU A 7 8.57 0.33 5.45
CA LEU A 7 8.68 0.13 6.91
C LEU A 7 10.10 0.25 7.46
N LYS A 8 11.14 0.20 6.62
CA LYS A 8 12.54 0.14 7.09
C LYS A 8 13.05 1.42 7.77
N ARG A 9 12.24 2.47 7.91
CA ARG A 9 12.67 3.77 8.45
C ARG A 9 11.62 4.48 9.32
N ILE A 10 10.52 3.81 9.67
CA ILE A 10 9.50 4.42 10.51
C ILE A 10 9.70 3.90 11.92
N GLU A 11 10.33 4.73 12.77
CA GLU A 11 10.35 4.47 14.20
C GLU A 11 8.94 4.68 14.75
N THR A 12 8.43 3.67 15.46
CA THR A 12 7.14 3.73 16.14
C THR A 12 7.38 3.56 17.63
N SER A 13 7.02 4.55 18.43
CA SER A 13 7.17 4.54 19.89
C SER A 13 5.94 3.97 20.61
N SER A 14 4.87 3.62 19.88
CA SER A 14 3.64 3.03 20.45
C SER A 14 2.88 2.16 19.45
N ILE A 15 2.02 1.28 19.98
CA ILE A 15 1.10 0.46 19.18
C ILE A 15 0.18 1.33 18.32
N LYS A 16 -0.29 2.47 18.86
CA LYS A 16 -1.14 3.41 18.13
C LYS A 16 -0.44 3.97 16.90
N GLN A 17 0.81 4.42 17.05
CA GLN A 17 1.61 4.89 15.91
C GLN A 17 1.84 3.79 14.88
N LEU A 18 2.08 2.55 15.32
CA LEU A 18 2.19 1.41 14.41
C LEU A 18 0.90 1.17 13.63
N GLN A 19 -0.26 1.24 14.28
CA GLN A 19 -1.56 1.11 13.62
C GLN A 19 -1.77 2.20 12.56
N ASP A 20 -1.47 3.46 12.89
CA ASP A 20 -1.60 4.59 11.96
C ASP A 20 -0.70 4.40 10.73
N VAL A 21 0.54 3.95 10.94
CA VAL A 21 1.51 3.66 9.86
C VAL A 21 1.01 2.54 8.96
N VAL A 22 0.48 1.47 9.54
CA VAL A 22 -0.08 0.34 8.78
C VAL A 22 -1.31 0.79 7.98
N GLN A 23 -2.21 1.58 8.56
CA GLN A 23 -3.38 2.09 7.85
C GLN A 23 -2.99 2.95 6.63
N LYS A 24 -2.04 3.87 6.82
CA LYS A 24 -1.50 4.69 5.72
C LYS A 24 -0.87 3.83 4.63
N TYR A 25 -0.10 2.81 5.00
CA TYR A 25 0.48 1.88 4.04
C TYR A 25 -0.59 1.13 3.24
N VAL A 26 -1.63 0.62 3.92
CA VAL A 26 -2.72 -0.12 3.27
C VAL A 26 -3.46 0.78 2.28
N HIS A 27 -3.69 2.04 2.64
CA HIS A 27 -4.31 3.01 1.74
C HIS A 27 -3.43 3.25 0.50
N TRP A 28 -2.18 3.69 0.70
CA TRP A 28 -1.24 3.94 -0.39
C TRP A 28 -1.09 2.72 -1.30
N PHE A 29 -0.93 1.52 -0.73
CA PHE A 29 -0.75 0.31 -1.51
C PHE A 29 -1.94 0.02 -2.41
N ASN A 30 -3.18 0.22 -1.93
CA ASN A 30 -4.37 -0.13 -2.68
C ASN A 30 -4.79 0.95 -3.69
N TYR A 31 -4.59 2.22 -3.37
CA TYR A 31 -5.19 3.34 -4.09
C TYR A 31 -4.21 4.28 -4.78
N GLU A 32 -2.93 4.26 -4.43
CA GLU A 32 -1.96 5.24 -4.95
C GLU A 32 -0.80 4.57 -5.68
N ARG A 33 -0.39 3.37 -5.22
CA ARG A 33 0.72 2.64 -5.81
C ARG A 33 0.37 2.20 -7.24
N ILE A 34 1.04 2.79 -8.22
CA ILE A 34 0.94 2.35 -9.61
C ILE A 34 1.91 1.21 -9.92
N SER A 35 1.52 0.34 -10.86
CA SER A 35 2.37 -0.76 -11.34
C SER A 35 2.50 -0.70 -12.86
N LEU A 36 3.73 -0.46 -13.36
CA LEU A 36 3.96 -0.32 -14.80
C LEU A 36 3.62 -1.59 -15.59
N ASN A 37 3.84 -2.77 -15.00
CA ASN A 37 3.44 -4.05 -15.59
C ASN A 37 1.92 -4.32 -15.54
N LYS A 38 1.14 -3.44 -14.91
CA LYS A 38 -0.33 -3.46 -14.87
C LYS A 38 -0.89 -2.18 -15.50
N ASN A 39 -0.28 -1.70 -16.58
CA ASN A 39 -0.72 -0.50 -17.32
C ASN A 39 -0.78 0.78 -16.47
N GLY A 40 0.05 0.87 -15.43
CA GLY A 40 0.05 2.03 -14.53
C GLY A 40 -1.14 2.09 -13.57
N LEU A 41 -1.94 1.02 -13.48
CA LEU A 41 -3.10 0.96 -12.59
C LEU A 41 -2.69 0.74 -11.14
N THR A 42 -3.53 1.24 -10.25
CA THR A 42 -3.51 0.88 -8.83
C THR A 42 -4.03 -0.55 -8.64
N PRO A 43 -3.72 -1.22 -7.51
CA PRO A 43 -4.20 -2.58 -7.29
C PRO A 43 -5.72 -2.70 -7.26
N ILE A 44 -6.45 -1.69 -6.77
CA ILE A 44 -7.91 -1.75 -6.76
C ILE A 44 -8.49 -1.60 -8.17
N GLU A 45 -7.97 -0.68 -8.97
CA GLU A 45 -8.39 -0.51 -10.37
C GLU A 45 -8.10 -1.78 -11.19
N TYR A 46 -6.93 -2.38 -11.00
CA TYR A 46 -6.58 -3.63 -11.66
C TYR A 46 -7.52 -4.79 -11.29
N ARG A 47 -7.90 -4.92 -10.01
CA ARG A 47 -8.89 -5.93 -9.58
C ARG A 47 -10.27 -5.68 -10.18
N ASN A 48 -10.69 -4.42 -10.23
CA ASN A 48 -12.00 -4.07 -10.81
C ASN A 48 -12.05 -4.33 -12.31
N GLN A 49 -10.92 -4.22 -13.03
CA GLN A 49 -10.85 -4.62 -14.44
C GLN A 49 -11.03 -6.12 -14.65
N SER A 50 -10.62 -6.98 -13.71
CA SER A 50 -10.79 -8.43 -13.84
C SER A 50 -12.20 -8.94 -13.47
N ILE A 51 -13.05 -8.07 -12.93
CA ILE A 51 -14.43 -8.38 -12.54
C ILE A 51 -15.42 -8.00 -13.66
N ASN A 52 -14.98 -7.17 -14.62
CA ASN A 52 -15.70 -6.85 -15.86
C ASN A 52 -15.23 -7.77 -17.00
#